data_AF-A0A7V3IXW7-F1
#
_entry.id   AF-A0A7V3IXW7-F1
#
_cell.length_a   1.000
_cell.length_b   1.000
_cell.length_c   1.000
_cell.angle_alpha   90.00
_cell.angle_beta   90.00
_cell.angle_gamma   90.00
#
_symmetry.space_group_name_H-M   'P 1'
#
loop_
_entity.id
_entity.type
_entity.pdbx_description
1 polymer ?
#
loop_
_entity_poly.entity_id
_entity_poly.type
_entity_poly.pdbx_seq_one_letter_code
_entity_poly.pdbx_strand_id
1 'polypeptide(L)'
;MTDQYTYPAHVATRPSAPGSYMPPLPPLPQAYPPPQPRKGKGGLITAAIVGAAAIALTAGGIGGLVGNHIAGGSAAQSSPPAAASAPTAEQVHAATVDLCTRYVAADRSLPNPQNNGRDVIPSYLYVAKALQETPEADGAIRDAVIKVLKFEQDQIAHFSHEPAAGAIQPPVAWSPEEATAASQKVWDLCKVYGS
;
A
#
# COMPACT_ATOMS: atom_id res chain seq x y z
N MET A 1 12.18 53.64 31.43
CA MET A 1 12.76 53.21 30.14
C MET A 1 12.17 51.85 29.83
N THR A 2 11.15 51.83 28.99
CA THR A 2 10.41 50.63 28.57
C THR A 2 10.10 50.84 27.11
N ASP A 3 10.94 50.26 26.24
CA ASP A 3 10.73 50.29 24.79
C ASP A 3 9.67 49.26 24.42
N GLN A 4 8.48 49.75 24.09
CA GLN A 4 7.43 48.99 23.43
C GLN A 4 7.71 49.05 21.92
N TYR A 5 8.32 48.00 21.36
CA TYR A 5 8.46 47.89 19.90
C TYR A 5 7.15 47.34 19.30
N THR A 6 6.34 48.25 18.76
CA THR A 6 5.18 47.93 17.92
C THR A 6 5.68 47.51 16.53
N TYR A 7 5.41 46.27 16.12
CA TYR A 7 5.61 45.83 14.73
C TYR A 7 4.44 46.33 13.85
N PRO A 8 4.70 47.04 12.74
CA PRO A 8 3.66 47.29 11.75
C PRO A 8 3.35 46.01 10.96
N ALA A 9 2.07 45.67 10.84
CA ALA A 9 1.58 44.64 9.95
C ALA A 9 1.79 45.09 8.49
N HIS A 10 2.82 44.54 7.83
CA HIS A 10 2.98 44.69 6.39
C HIS A 10 1.97 43.79 5.67
N VAL A 11 0.77 44.32 5.41
CA VAL A 11 -0.13 43.75 4.42
C VAL A 11 0.47 44.03 3.04
N ALA A 12 1.17 43.06 2.48
CA ALA A 12 1.63 43.13 1.09
C ALA A 12 0.43 42.94 0.15
N THR A 13 -0.25 44.03 -0.21
CA THR A 13 -1.11 44.07 -1.40
C THR A 13 -0.24 43.94 -2.64
N ARG A 14 -0.25 42.77 -3.29
CA ARG A 14 0.35 42.60 -4.63
C ARG A 14 -0.50 43.38 -5.65
N PRO A 15 0.12 44.13 -6.59
CA PRO A 15 -0.59 44.69 -7.72
C PRO A 15 -1.07 43.60 -8.68
N SER A 16 -2.32 43.67 -9.09
CA SER A 16 -2.93 42.81 -10.11
C SER A 16 -2.28 43.08 -11.48
N ALA A 17 -1.71 42.05 -12.11
CA ALA A 17 -1.27 42.14 -13.51
C ALA A 17 -2.49 42.21 -14.45
N PRO A 18 -2.52 43.09 -15.46
CA PRO A 18 -3.60 43.12 -16.45
C PRO A 18 -3.40 41.97 -17.45
N GLY A 19 -4.35 41.02 -17.50
CA GLY A 19 -4.39 39.99 -18.55
C GLY A 19 -4.73 38.56 -18.13
N SER A 20 -5.05 38.29 -16.86
CA SER A 20 -5.42 36.93 -16.43
C SER A 20 -6.86 36.59 -16.81
N TYR A 21 -7.02 35.89 -17.94
CA TYR A 21 -8.25 35.16 -18.26
C TYR A 21 -8.40 34.02 -17.25
N MET A 22 -9.34 34.15 -16.31
CA MET A 22 -9.68 33.08 -15.38
C MET A 22 -10.73 32.18 -16.05
N PRO A 23 -10.46 30.90 -16.34
CA PRO A 23 -11.49 30.00 -16.82
C PRO A 23 -12.55 29.80 -15.72
N PRO A 24 -13.85 29.69 -16.07
CA PRO A 24 -14.90 29.51 -15.09
C PRO A 24 -14.70 28.21 -14.30
N LEU A 25 -14.86 28.29 -12.98
CA LEU A 25 -14.88 27.13 -12.12
C LEU A 25 -16.01 26.16 -12.54
N PRO A 26 -15.76 24.84 -12.60
CA PRO A 26 -16.83 23.89 -12.84
C PRO A 26 -17.83 23.90 -11.67
N PRO A 27 -19.14 23.70 -11.94
CA PRO A 27 -20.16 23.73 -10.90
C PRO A 27 -19.94 22.59 -9.88
N LEU A 28 -20.12 22.92 -8.60
CA LEU A 28 -20.11 21.96 -7.50
C LEU A 28 -21.23 20.92 -7.69
N PRO A 29 -20.97 19.61 -7.49
CA PRO A 29 -21.99 18.58 -7.61
C PRO A 29 -23.14 18.82 -6.62
N GLN A 30 -24.36 18.81 -7.14
CA GLN A 30 -25.60 19.02 -6.39
C GLN A 30 -25.84 17.89 -5.38
N ALA A 31 -26.48 18.27 -4.27
CA ALA A 31 -26.78 17.45 -3.10
C ALA A 31 -27.48 16.12 -3.43
N TYR A 32 -27.14 15.10 -2.64
CA TYR A 32 -27.75 13.77 -2.65
C TYR A 32 -29.29 13.84 -2.63
N PRO A 33 -30.00 13.11 -3.50
CA PRO A 33 -31.44 12.97 -3.37
C PRO A 33 -31.78 12.14 -2.11
N PRO A 34 -32.87 12.47 -1.39
CA PRO A 34 -33.28 11.71 -0.21
C PRO A 34 -33.66 10.26 -0.60
N PRO A 35 -33.41 9.28 0.29
CA PRO A 35 -33.69 7.87 0.02
C PRO A 35 -35.18 7.65 -0.22
N GLN A 36 -35.50 7.07 -1.38
CA GLN A 36 -36.88 6.71 -1.76
C GLN A 36 -37.36 5.50 -0.94
N PRO A 37 -38.59 5.51 -0.41
CA PRO A 37 -39.16 4.40 0.35
C PRO A 37 -39.39 3.18 -0.57
N ARG A 38 -38.79 2.04 -0.19
CA ARG A 38 -38.92 0.76 -0.91
C ARG A 38 -40.31 0.15 -0.65
N LYS A 39 -41.16 0.12 -1.68
CA LYS A 39 -42.42 -0.65 -1.68
C LYS A 39 -42.25 -1.88 -2.57
N GLY A 40 -42.41 -3.06 -1.97
CA GLY A 40 -42.09 -4.34 -2.58
C GLY A 40 -43.17 -4.97 -3.45
N LYS A 41 -42.82 -6.18 -3.89
CA LYS A 41 -43.55 -7.25 -4.62
C LYS A 41 -43.46 -7.25 -6.15
N GLY A 42 -42.80 -8.31 -6.64
CA GLY A 42 -43.31 -9.15 -7.71
C GLY A 42 -42.84 -8.81 -9.13
N GLY A 43 -42.01 -9.68 -9.71
CA GLY A 43 -41.73 -9.66 -11.14
C GLY A 43 -40.48 -10.43 -11.50
N LEU A 44 -40.65 -11.71 -11.85
CA LEU A 44 -39.63 -12.49 -12.56
C LEU A 44 -39.34 -11.81 -13.90
N ILE A 45 -38.12 -11.30 -14.09
CA ILE A 45 -37.56 -11.10 -15.44
C ILE A 45 -36.13 -11.62 -15.44
N THR A 46 -35.99 -12.75 -16.11
CA THR A 46 -34.78 -13.34 -16.65
C THR A 46 -34.02 -12.31 -17.47
N ALA A 47 -32.78 -11.99 -17.09
CA ALA A 47 -31.84 -11.32 -17.97
C ALA A 47 -30.47 -11.98 -17.79
N ALA A 48 -30.18 -12.91 -18.69
CA ALA A 48 -28.85 -13.45 -18.90
C ALA A 48 -27.94 -12.32 -19.40
N ILE A 49 -26.86 -12.03 -18.68
CA ILE A 49 -25.70 -11.36 -19.24
C ILE A 49 -24.50 -12.27 -19.02
N VAL A 50 -24.20 -12.97 -20.11
CA VAL A 50 -22.95 -13.65 -20.40
C VAL A 50 -21.83 -12.61 -20.36
N GLY A 51 -20.83 -12.84 -19.50
CA GLY A 51 -19.62 -12.03 -19.41
C GLY A 51 -18.46 -12.93 -19.02
N ALA A 52 -18.06 -13.80 -19.95
CA ALA A 52 -16.88 -14.65 -19.80
C ALA A 52 -15.61 -13.82 -20.00
N ALA A 53 -14.85 -13.61 -18.93
CA ALA A 53 -13.43 -13.28 -19.03
C ALA A 53 -12.64 -14.56 -18.74
N ALA A 54 -12.45 -15.37 -19.78
CA ALA A 54 -11.50 -16.47 -19.77
C ALA A 54 -10.10 -15.88 -19.95
N ILE A 55 -9.30 -15.82 -18.88
CA ILE A 55 -7.85 -15.68 -19.02
C ILE A 55 -7.32 -17.09 -19.21
N ALA A 56 -7.05 -17.44 -20.47
CA ALA A 56 -6.36 -18.66 -20.86
C ALA A 56 -4.90 -18.57 -20.37
N LEU A 57 -4.58 -19.22 -19.25
CA LEU A 57 -3.21 -19.61 -18.91
C LEU A 57 -2.92 -20.92 -19.63
N THR A 58 -2.39 -20.82 -20.85
CA THR A 58 -1.89 -21.99 -21.58
C THR A 58 -0.48 -22.35 -21.16
N ALA A 59 -0.32 -23.64 -20.83
CA ALA A 59 0.89 -24.48 -20.68
C ALA A 59 1.45 -24.56 -19.25
N GLY A 60 1.38 -25.70 -18.53
CA GLY A 60 0.89 -27.06 -18.84
C GLY A 60 0.56 -27.80 -17.53
N GLY A 61 -0.06 -28.98 -17.46
CA GLY A 61 -0.61 -29.93 -18.41
C GLY A 61 -1.23 -31.09 -17.62
N ILE A 62 -2.48 -31.43 -17.97
CA ILE A 62 -3.22 -32.70 -17.73
C ILE A 62 -3.72 -33.01 -16.29
N GLY A 63 -5.06 -32.92 -16.12
CA GLY A 63 -5.80 -33.78 -15.19
C GLY A 63 -7.12 -33.22 -14.67
N GLY A 64 -8.25 -33.48 -15.37
CA GLY A 64 -9.59 -33.40 -14.73
C GLY A 64 -10.74 -32.84 -15.57
N LEU A 65 -11.05 -33.46 -16.71
CA LEU A 65 -12.38 -33.35 -17.35
C LEU A 65 -13.29 -34.44 -16.79
N VAL A 66 -14.19 -34.14 -15.84
CA VAL A 66 -15.49 -34.83 -15.54
C VAL A 66 -16.23 -33.88 -14.59
N GLY A 67 -17.49 -33.48 -14.68
CA GLY A 67 -18.63 -33.83 -15.53
C GLY A 67 -19.86 -33.28 -14.78
N ASN A 68 -20.72 -32.54 -15.48
CA ASN A 68 -22.01 -32.12 -14.96
C ASN A 68 -22.91 -33.36 -14.88
N HIS A 69 -23.26 -33.81 -13.67
CA HIS A 69 -24.25 -34.88 -13.46
C HIS A 69 -25.31 -34.40 -12.48
N ILE A 70 -26.54 -34.29 -12.98
CA ILE A 70 -27.75 -34.04 -12.19
C ILE A 70 -28.09 -35.28 -11.36
N ALA A 71 -28.57 -35.02 -10.13
CA ALA A 71 -29.34 -35.87 -9.22
C ALA A 71 -28.62 -36.96 -8.38
N GLY A 72 -28.72 -36.77 -7.05
CA GLY A 72 -28.95 -37.84 -6.08
C GLY A 72 -27.71 -38.54 -5.49
N GLY A 73 -27.38 -38.20 -4.24
CA GLY A 73 -26.84 -39.16 -3.27
C GLY A 73 -25.38 -39.61 -3.44
N SER A 74 -24.46 -38.85 -2.84
CA SER A 74 -23.34 -39.34 -1.99
C SER A 74 -22.40 -38.16 -1.72
N ALA A 75 -22.03 -37.95 -0.45
CA ALA A 75 -21.05 -36.96 -0.09
C ALA A 75 -19.70 -37.35 -0.71
N ALA A 76 -19.34 -36.73 -1.83
CA ALA A 76 -18.02 -36.84 -2.42
C ALA A 76 -17.00 -36.30 -1.41
N GLN A 77 -16.19 -37.18 -0.84
CA GLN A 77 -15.00 -36.77 -0.08
C GLN A 77 -14.10 -35.98 -1.03
N SER A 78 -14.03 -34.67 -0.78
CA SER A 78 -13.09 -33.79 -1.48
C SER A 78 -11.69 -34.13 -0.95
N SER A 79 -10.82 -34.61 -1.84
CA SER A 79 -9.40 -34.78 -1.51
C SER A 79 -8.78 -33.44 -1.12
N PRO A 80 -7.84 -33.40 -0.17
CA PRO A 80 -7.15 -32.16 0.19
C PRO A 80 -6.49 -31.54 -1.04
N PRO A 81 -6.53 -30.22 -1.20
CA PRO A 81 -5.82 -29.55 -2.28
C PRO A 81 -4.33 -29.90 -2.21
N ALA A 82 -3.74 -30.22 -3.36
CA ALA A 82 -2.32 -30.50 -3.45
C ALA A 82 -1.52 -29.28 -2.94
N ALA A 83 -0.48 -29.54 -2.15
CA ALA A 83 0.41 -28.50 -1.66
C ALA A 83 1.04 -27.74 -2.84
N ALA A 84 1.09 -26.41 -2.75
CA ALA A 84 1.75 -25.58 -3.74
C ALA A 84 3.24 -25.96 -3.83
N SER A 85 3.77 -26.02 -5.05
CA SER A 85 5.18 -26.29 -5.29
C SER A 85 6.06 -25.14 -4.77
N ALA A 86 7.25 -25.47 -4.29
CA ALA A 86 8.24 -24.47 -3.88
C ALA A 86 8.65 -23.55 -5.05
N PRO A 87 8.98 -22.28 -4.79
CA PRO A 87 9.43 -21.35 -5.81
C PRO A 87 10.74 -21.82 -6.48
N THR A 88 10.89 -21.51 -7.77
CA THR A 88 12.13 -21.76 -8.50
C THR A 88 13.17 -20.70 -8.18
N ALA A 89 14.46 -21.01 -8.40
CA ALA A 89 15.54 -20.05 -8.18
C ALA A 89 15.38 -18.76 -9.02
N GLU A 90 14.85 -18.88 -10.25
CA GLU A 90 14.56 -17.73 -11.11
C GLU A 90 13.42 -16.87 -10.56
N GLN A 91 12.38 -17.48 -10.00
CA GLN A 91 11.28 -16.77 -9.33
C GLN A 91 11.78 -16.01 -8.09
N VAL A 92 12.62 -16.64 -7.26
CA VAL A 92 13.25 -16.01 -6.11
C VAL A 92 14.11 -14.83 -6.56
N HIS A 93 14.93 -15.01 -7.59
CA HIS A 93 15.78 -13.95 -8.13
C HIS A 93 14.97 -12.74 -8.62
N ALA A 94 13.97 -12.98 -9.47
CA ALA A 94 13.11 -11.92 -9.99
C ALA A 94 12.36 -11.17 -8.88
N ALA A 95 11.79 -11.89 -7.91
CA ALA A 95 11.11 -11.29 -6.77
C ALA A 95 12.07 -10.46 -5.88
N THR A 96 13.31 -10.93 -5.70
CA THR A 96 14.32 -10.22 -4.91
C THR A 96 14.77 -8.94 -5.60
N VAL A 97 15.01 -8.98 -6.91
CA VAL A 97 15.37 -7.80 -7.70
C VAL A 97 14.25 -6.75 -7.64
N ASP A 98 12.98 -7.16 -7.78
CA ASP A 98 11.84 -6.26 -7.68
C ASP A 98 11.74 -5.62 -6.28
N LEU A 99 11.84 -6.42 -5.21
CA LEU A 99 11.81 -5.92 -3.84
C LEU A 99 12.94 -4.90 -3.57
N CYS A 100 14.18 -5.24 -3.92
CA CYS A 100 15.33 -4.36 -3.72
C CYS A 100 15.20 -3.05 -4.53
N THR A 101 14.74 -3.14 -5.78
CA THR A 101 14.55 -1.96 -6.64
C THR A 101 13.52 -1.00 -6.04
N ARG A 102 12.38 -1.53 -5.59
CA ARG A 102 11.33 -0.72 -4.98
C ARG A 102 11.74 -0.16 -3.63
N TYR A 103 12.40 -0.95 -2.80
CA TYR A 103 12.96 -0.48 -1.53
C TYR A 103 13.89 0.73 -1.74
N VAL A 104 14.88 0.60 -2.63
CA VAL A 104 15.84 1.67 -2.91
C VAL A 104 15.16 2.93 -3.46
N ALA A 105 14.18 2.77 -4.34
CA ALA A 105 13.41 3.90 -4.86
C ALA A 105 12.64 4.65 -3.75
N ALA A 106 12.04 3.90 -2.82
CA ALA A 106 11.31 4.46 -1.68
C ALA A 106 12.24 5.20 -0.71
N ASP A 107 13.33 4.54 -0.31
CA ASP A 107 14.34 5.07 0.61
C ASP A 107 14.95 6.38 0.08
N ARG A 108 15.23 6.44 -1.23
CA ARG A 108 15.73 7.67 -1.89
C ARG A 108 14.69 8.76 -2.07
N SER A 109 13.41 8.43 -1.97
CA SER A 109 12.31 9.41 -2.05
C SER A 109 11.98 10.07 -0.72
N LEU A 110 12.48 9.52 0.40
CA LEU A 110 12.27 10.10 1.71
C LEU A 110 12.96 11.48 1.82
N PRO A 111 12.25 12.53 2.28
CA PRO A 111 12.90 13.79 2.58
C PRO A 111 13.88 13.63 3.75
N ASN A 112 14.94 14.43 3.73
CA ASN A 112 15.91 14.49 4.83
C ASN A 112 16.14 15.96 5.24
N PRO A 113 15.78 16.34 6.48
CA PRO A 113 15.20 15.51 7.54
C PRO A 113 13.72 15.17 7.32
N GLN A 114 13.25 14.05 7.89
CA GLN A 114 11.82 13.81 8.10
C GLN A 114 11.36 14.62 9.31
N ASN A 115 10.27 15.38 9.17
CA ASN A 115 9.77 16.28 10.22
C ASN A 115 8.44 15.82 10.80
N ASN A 116 7.70 14.96 10.09
CA ASN A 116 6.40 14.47 10.52
C ASN A 116 6.04 13.13 9.87
N GLY A 117 4.99 12.46 10.35
CA GLY A 117 4.57 11.15 9.84
C GLY A 117 4.18 11.15 8.35
N ARG A 118 3.71 12.27 7.78
CA ARG A 118 3.35 12.34 6.34
C ARG A 118 4.57 12.26 5.44
N ASP A 119 5.75 12.56 5.96
CA ASP A 119 7.01 12.44 5.22
C ASP A 119 7.41 10.96 5.06
N VAL A 120 6.94 10.09 5.97
CA VAL A 120 7.36 8.69 6.09
C VAL A 120 6.32 7.73 5.51
N ILE A 121 5.03 7.99 5.77
CA ILE A 121 3.90 7.13 5.37
C ILE A 121 3.95 6.71 3.88
N PRO A 122 4.26 7.59 2.91
CA PRO A 122 4.31 7.19 1.50
C PRO A 122 5.36 6.11 1.21
N SER A 123 6.58 6.26 1.75
CA SER A 123 7.65 5.26 1.64
C SER A 123 7.22 3.95 2.29
N TYR A 124 6.75 4.02 3.54
CA TYR A 124 6.28 2.87 4.30
C TYR A 124 5.23 2.04 3.55
N LEU A 125 4.18 2.69 3.02
CA LEU A 125 3.11 2.01 2.30
C LEU A 125 3.61 1.39 0.99
N TYR A 126 4.51 2.09 0.29
CA TYR A 126 5.07 1.59 -0.96
C TYR A 126 5.97 0.36 -0.74
N VAL A 127 6.83 0.39 0.27
CA VAL A 127 7.70 -0.74 0.64
C VAL A 127 6.90 -1.90 1.22
N ALA A 128 5.91 -1.63 2.08
CA ALA A 128 5.03 -2.67 2.63
C ALA A 128 4.27 -3.40 1.51
N LYS A 129 3.79 -2.66 0.50
CA LYS A 129 3.18 -3.24 -0.70
C LYS A 129 4.18 -4.09 -1.49
N ALA A 130 5.38 -3.59 -1.75
CA ALA A 130 6.42 -4.35 -2.44
C ALA A 130 6.71 -5.68 -1.73
N LEU A 131 6.90 -5.65 -0.41
CA LEU A 131 7.15 -6.84 0.40
C LEU A 131 6.01 -7.88 0.33
N GLN A 132 4.76 -7.42 0.27
CA GLN A 132 3.59 -8.29 0.10
C GLN A 132 3.52 -8.92 -1.31
N GLU A 133 3.91 -8.17 -2.34
CA GLU A 133 3.86 -8.62 -3.73
C GLU A 133 5.01 -9.56 -4.12
N THR A 134 6.08 -9.61 -3.32
CA THR A 134 7.26 -10.44 -3.60
C THR A 134 7.47 -11.55 -2.55
N PRO A 135 6.47 -12.40 -2.22
CA PRO A 135 6.56 -13.38 -1.12
C PRO A 135 7.75 -14.33 -1.24
N GLU A 136 8.16 -14.63 -2.48
CA GLU A 136 9.26 -15.53 -2.81
C GLU A 136 10.65 -14.87 -2.83
N ALA A 137 10.75 -13.57 -2.56
CA ALA A 137 12.05 -12.89 -2.49
C ALA A 137 12.95 -13.51 -1.41
N ASP A 138 14.26 -13.29 -1.53
CA ASP A 138 15.27 -13.77 -0.58
C ASP A 138 14.89 -13.45 0.87
N GLY A 139 14.92 -14.47 1.72
CA GLY A 139 14.44 -14.37 3.10
C GLY A 139 15.23 -13.36 3.93
N ALA A 140 16.55 -13.29 3.76
CA ALA A 140 17.38 -12.37 4.54
C ALA A 140 17.12 -10.91 4.16
N ILE A 141 16.88 -10.63 2.87
CA ILE A 141 16.47 -9.31 2.39
C ILE A 141 15.07 -8.98 2.90
N ARG A 142 14.10 -9.89 2.78
CA ARG A 142 12.74 -9.70 3.29
C ARG A 142 12.73 -9.37 4.79
N ASP A 143 13.49 -10.12 5.59
CA ASP A 143 13.61 -9.88 7.04
C ASP A 143 14.22 -8.51 7.36
N ALA A 144 15.21 -8.08 6.59
CA ALA A 144 15.80 -6.76 6.74
C ALA A 144 14.79 -5.65 6.39
N VAL A 145 14.03 -5.81 5.31
CA VAL A 145 12.96 -4.86 4.92
C VAL A 145 11.85 -4.81 5.98
N ILE A 146 11.44 -5.96 6.53
CA ILE A 146 10.47 -6.02 7.65
C ILE A 146 10.96 -5.19 8.84
N LYS A 147 12.25 -5.27 9.16
CA LYS A 147 12.85 -4.49 10.24
C LYS A 147 12.80 -2.99 9.95
N VAL A 148 13.10 -2.56 8.72
CA VAL A 148 12.96 -1.15 8.32
C VAL A 148 11.52 -0.68 8.46
N LEU A 149 10.54 -1.44 7.93
CA LEU A 149 9.12 -1.11 8.05
C LEU A 149 8.67 -0.98 9.51
N LYS A 150 9.21 -1.79 10.41
CA LYS A 150 8.93 -1.65 11.85
C LYS A 150 9.44 -0.32 12.40
N PHE A 151 10.67 0.09 12.03
CA PHE A 151 11.21 1.39 12.44
C PHE A 151 10.46 2.57 11.84
N GLU A 152 10.05 2.49 10.58
CA GLU A 152 9.22 3.53 9.95
C GLU A 152 7.85 3.62 10.63
N GLN A 153 7.22 2.49 10.95
CA GLN A 153 5.97 2.48 11.73
C GLN A 153 6.17 3.12 13.11
N ASP A 154 7.27 2.81 13.78
CA ASP A 154 7.59 3.39 15.08
C ASP A 154 7.88 4.89 14.98
N GLN A 155 8.52 5.35 13.89
CA GLN A 155 8.74 6.75 13.59
C GLN A 155 7.41 7.49 13.35
N ILE A 156 6.50 6.90 12.58
CA ILE A 156 5.17 7.45 12.33
C ILE A 156 4.39 7.60 13.64
N ALA A 157 4.45 6.59 14.52
CA ALA A 157 3.84 6.64 15.84
C ALA A 157 4.51 7.67 16.76
N HIS A 158 5.84 7.80 16.69
CA HIS A 158 6.57 8.85 17.41
C HIS A 158 6.08 10.25 17.02
N PHE A 159 5.88 10.50 15.72
CA PHE A 159 5.39 11.79 15.23
C PHE A 159 3.91 12.07 15.55
N SER A 160 3.11 11.07 15.91
CA SER A 160 1.69 11.29 16.24
C SER A 160 1.50 11.95 17.61
N HIS A 161 2.45 11.77 18.53
CA HIS A 161 2.35 12.20 19.93
C HIS A 161 1.10 11.65 20.66
N GLU A 162 0.51 10.57 20.15
CA GLU A 162 -0.65 9.94 20.77
C GLU A 162 -0.22 9.28 22.09
N PRO A 163 -0.93 9.53 23.22
CA PRO A 163 -0.65 8.82 24.46
C PRO A 163 -1.07 7.35 24.39
N ALA A 164 -0.40 6.50 25.18
CA ALA A 164 -0.83 5.13 25.34
C ALA A 164 -2.19 5.07 26.04
N ALA A 165 -3.17 4.39 25.42
CA ALA A 165 -4.52 4.24 25.95
C ALA A 165 -5.21 2.98 25.39
N GLY A 166 -5.64 2.06 26.26
CA GLY A 166 -6.29 0.82 25.84
C GLY A 166 -5.41 0.01 24.87
N ALA A 167 -5.89 -0.26 23.66
CA ALA A 167 -5.13 -0.95 22.61
C ALA A 167 -4.15 -0.05 21.83
N ILE A 168 -4.17 1.27 22.05
CA ILE A 168 -3.22 2.20 21.45
C ILE A 168 -1.95 2.15 22.30
N GLN A 169 -0.90 1.55 21.76
CA GLN A 169 0.38 1.34 22.44
C GLN A 169 1.53 1.84 21.55
N PRO A 170 1.74 3.16 21.43
CA PRO A 170 2.87 3.72 20.68
C PRO A 170 4.20 3.29 21.31
N PRO A 171 5.28 3.18 20.52
CA PRO A 171 6.60 2.84 21.04
C PRO A 171 7.07 3.91 22.03
N VAL A 172 7.69 3.47 23.13
CA VAL A 172 8.20 4.36 24.20
C VAL A 172 9.36 5.24 23.74
N ALA A 173 10.13 4.77 22.76
CA ALA A 173 11.22 5.53 22.16
C ALA A 173 11.43 5.09 20.70
N TRP A 174 11.78 6.06 19.86
CA TRP A 174 12.25 5.83 18.49
C TRP A 174 13.71 6.29 18.38
N SER A 175 14.54 5.51 17.68
CA SER A 175 15.96 5.79 17.47
C SER A 175 16.27 6.03 15.98
N PRO A 176 16.70 7.25 15.60
CA PRO A 176 17.14 7.53 14.22
C PRO A 176 18.38 6.73 13.82
N GLU A 177 19.27 6.46 14.77
CA GLU A 177 20.50 5.70 14.53
C GLU A 177 20.18 4.25 14.15
N GLU A 178 19.30 3.59 14.93
CA GLU A 178 18.91 2.21 14.66
C GLU A 178 18.12 2.07 13.35
N ALA A 179 17.26 3.05 13.05
CA ALA A 179 16.55 3.12 11.77
C ALA A 179 17.52 3.27 10.58
N THR A 180 18.53 4.12 10.72
CA THR A 180 19.58 4.30 9.71
C THR A 180 20.39 3.01 9.50
N ALA A 181 20.79 2.35 10.59
CA ALA A 181 21.51 1.08 10.53
C ALA A 181 20.69 -0.04 9.88
N ALA A 182 19.38 -0.11 10.18
CA ALA A 182 18.48 -1.06 9.54
C ALA A 182 18.37 -0.82 8.03
N SER A 183 18.24 0.44 7.63
CA SER A 183 18.15 0.83 6.22
C SER A 183 19.44 0.51 5.48
N GLN A 184 20.60 0.82 6.08
CA GLN A 184 21.91 0.51 5.52
C GLN A 184 22.11 -1.01 5.34
N LYS A 185 21.60 -1.84 6.24
CA LYS A 185 21.65 -3.30 6.09
C LYS A 185 20.91 -3.78 4.83
N VAL A 186 19.74 -3.23 4.53
CA VAL A 186 19.02 -3.57 3.29
C VAL A 186 19.83 -3.17 2.06
N TRP A 187 20.42 -1.96 2.07
CA TRP A 187 21.30 -1.50 1.01
C TRP A 187 22.48 -2.45 0.77
N ASP A 188 23.14 -2.90 1.84
CA ASP A 188 24.30 -3.78 1.72
C ASP A 188 23.91 -5.14 1.14
N LEU A 189 22.80 -5.72 1.61
CA LEU A 189 22.27 -6.98 1.07
C LEU A 189 21.87 -6.86 -0.40
N CYS A 190 21.13 -5.80 -0.76
CA CYS A 190 20.68 -5.60 -2.14
C CYS A 190 21.83 -5.32 -3.12
N LYS A 191 22.91 -4.64 -2.68
CA LYS A 191 24.07 -4.34 -3.54
C LYS A 191 24.89 -5.59 -3.89
N VAL A 192 25.01 -6.54 -2.97
CA VAL A 192 25.80 -7.76 -3.17
C VAL A 192 24.98 -8.94 -3.69
N TYR A 193 23.67 -8.74 -3.90
CA TYR A 193 22.79 -9.80 -4.35
C TYR A 193 23.09 -10.18 -5.80
N GLY A 194 23.51 -11.42 -6.04
CA GLY A 194 23.79 -11.96 -7.37
C GLY A 194 25.17 -11.59 -7.94
N SER A 195 26.01 -10.90 -7.17
CA SER A 195 27.42 -10.61 -7.51
C SER A 195 28.40 -11.69 -7.05
#